data_AF-A0A7X7BVX9-F1
#
_entry.id   AF-A0A7X7BVX9-F1
#
_cell.length_a   1.000
_cell.length_b   1.000
_cell.length_c   1.000
_cell.angle_alpha   90.00
_cell.angle_beta   90.00
_cell.angle_gamma   90.00
#
_symmetry.space_group_name_H-M   'P 1'
#
loop_
_entity.id
_entity.type
_entity.pdbx_description
1 polymer ?
#
loop_
_entity_poly.entity_id
_entity_poly.type
_entity_poly.pdbx_seq_one_letter_code
_entity_poly.pdbx_strand_id
1 'polypeptide(L)'
;VDNLLRSFFKRYSVTLFLALVGTPLNNEDGDPETVGKTGKRKRSAAGHMWYQVSDMETENAFGFAPIKSGVTGRGIVSIYDTIIYENPYYARTFEITHEHYAQLLDYGNRAVNEENEDFDLNYHGLKNSCIDFTWKALNSAGLRPEFIGGEADLIRARKLMRTFEGEMRIKANIAHVKSIRPPFPESNLNVEVYHEKPESNLFEDIFIAENATVSDESVF
;
A
#
# COMPACT_ATOMS: atom_id res chain seq x y z
N VAL A 1 -18.78 -28.29 -11.60
CA VAL A 1 -18.97 -27.61 -12.90
C VAL A 1 -18.30 -26.23 -12.87
N ASP A 2 -18.46 -25.46 -11.79
CA ASP A 2 -17.87 -24.11 -11.66
C ASP A 2 -16.34 -24.01 -11.78
N ASN A 3 -15.58 -24.95 -11.21
CA ASN A 3 -14.10 -24.94 -11.34
C ASN A 3 -13.61 -25.23 -12.76
N LEU A 4 -14.38 -25.97 -13.57
CA LEU A 4 -13.99 -26.32 -14.95
C LEU A 4 -14.31 -25.19 -15.94
N LEU A 5 -15.28 -24.33 -15.63
CA LEU A 5 -15.59 -23.14 -16.44
C LEU A 5 -14.64 -21.98 -16.13
N ARG A 6 -14.20 -21.83 -14.87
CA ARG A 6 -13.21 -20.82 -14.48
C ARG A 6 -11.83 -20.99 -15.13
N SER A 7 -11.45 -22.20 -15.56
CA SER A 7 -10.17 -22.41 -16.24
C SER A 7 -10.11 -21.83 -17.66
N PHE A 8 -11.25 -21.37 -18.21
CA PHE A 8 -11.32 -20.77 -19.55
C PHE A 8 -11.43 -19.24 -19.55
N PHE A 9 -11.73 -18.61 -18.41
CA PHE A 9 -11.85 -17.17 -18.31
C PHE A 9 -10.61 -16.58 -17.65
N LYS A 10 -10.13 -15.45 -18.18
CA LYS A 10 -9.04 -14.69 -17.57
C LYS A 10 -9.45 -14.31 -16.14
N ARG A 11 -8.55 -14.54 -15.20
CA ARG A 11 -8.77 -14.26 -13.78
C ARG A 11 -8.01 -13.00 -13.41
N TYR A 12 -8.48 -12.32 -12.38
CA TYR A 12 -7.88 -11.08 -11.92
C TYR A 12 -7.76 -11.12 -10.41
N SER A 13 -6.72 -10.53 -9.86
CA SER A 13 -6.54 -10.38 -8.42
C SER A 13 -6.10 -8.97 -8.06
N VAL A 14 -6.34 -8.63 -6.79
CA VAL A 14 -5.64 -7.54 -6.13
C VAL A 14 -4.91 -8.10 -4.92
N THR A 15 -3.69 -7.62 -4.70
CA THR A 15 -2.90 -7.86 -3.49
C THR A 15 -2.74 -6.54 -2.74
N LEU A 16 -3.10 -6.54 -1.46
CA LEU A 16 -2.89 -5.42 -0.55
C LEU A 16 -1.70 -5.72 0.34
N PHE A 17 -0.72 -4.83 0.34
CA PHE A 17 0.52 -5.00 1.09
C PHE A 17 0.60 -3.98 2.23
N LEU A 18 1.13 -4.43 3.37
CA LEU A 18 1.24 -3.67 4.61
C LEU A 18 2.63 -3.90 5.22
N ALA A 19 3.56 -3.00 4.93
CA ALA A 19 4.90 -2.97 5.49
C ALA A 19 4.92 -2.21 6.82
N LEU A 20 5.51 -2.78 7.87
CA LEU A 20 5.64 -2.10 9.16
C LEU A 20 6.85 -1.16 9.17
N VAL A 21 6.91 -0.31 10.20
CA VAL A 21 8.14 0.42 10.54
C VAL A 21 9.28 -0.58 10.71
N GLY A 22 10.46 -0.25 10.20
CA GLY A 22 11.64 -1.10 10.22
C GLY A 22 11.75 -2.07 9.03
N THR A 23 10.73 -2.15 8.17
CA THR A 23 10.80 -2.98 6.95
C THR A 23 12.00 -2.56 6.09
N PRO A 24 12.91 -3.48 5.72
CA PRO A 24 14.05 -3.17 4.86
C PRO A 24 13.61 -2.65 3.48
N LEU A 25 14.39 -1.72 2.91
CA LEU A 25 14.06 -1.06 1.65
C LEU A 25 15.08 -1.35 0.55
N ASN A 26 14.67 -1.80 -0.62
CA ASN A 26 15.51 -1.96 -1.80
C ASN A 26 15.50 -0.70 -2.68
N ASN A 27 16.50 -0.60 -3.54
CA ASN A 27 16.47 0.26 -4.72
C ASN A 27 15.43 -0.27 -5.72
N GLU A 28 15.08 0.53 -6.73
CA GLU A 28 14.13 0.12 -7.80
C GLU A 28 14.62 -1.10 -8.60
N ASP A 29 15.92 -1.35 -8.66
CA ASP A 29 16.52 -2.53 -9.29
C ASP A 29 16.46 -3.80 -8.40
N GLY A 30 15.94 -3.68 -7.18
CA GLY A 30 15.79 -4.79 -6.22
C GLY A 30 16.99 -5.01 -5.29
N ASP A 31 18.10 -4.32 -5.53
CA ASP A 31 19.27 -4.39 -4.64
C ASP A 31 19.01 -3.71 -3.29
N PRO A 32 19.60 -4.22 -2.19
CA PRO A 32 19.49 -3.59 -0.89
C PRO A 32 19.93 -2.10 -0.87
N GLU A 33 19.01 -1.18 -0.61
CA GLU A 33 19.33 0.23 -0.32
C GLU A 33 20.12 0.34 1.01
N THR A 34 21.14 1.21 0.99
CA THR A 34 22.01 1.47 2.15
C THR A 34 22.18 2.97 2.42
N VAL A 35 22.57 3.30 3.64
CA VAL A 35 22.64 4.68 4.13
C VAL A 35 24.04 5.24 3.98
N GLY A 36 24.25 6.07 2.95
CA GLY A 36 25.52 6.74 2.68
C GLY A 36 26.73 5.80 2.72
N LYS A 37 27.88 6.30 3.21
CA LYS A 37 29.11 5.49 3.33
C LYS A 37 29.10 4.47 4.48
N THR A 38 28.07 4.47 5.33
CA THR A 38 28.01 3.55 6.48
C THR A 38 27.71 2.12 6.06
N GLY A 39 27.13 1.92 4.87
CA GLY A 39 26.70 0.61 4.37
C GLY A 39 25.56 -0.02 5.17
N LYS A 40 24.97 0.70 6.14
CA LYS A 40 23.83 0.20 6.91
C LYS A 40 22.61 0.06 6.02
N ARG A 41 21.85 -1.03 6.20
CA ARG A 41 20.57 -1.29 5.53
C ARG A 41 19.59 -0.15 5.82
N LYS A 42 19.01 0.46 4.78
CA LYS A 42 17.92 1.43 4.95
C LYS A 42 16.61 0.71 5.29
N ARG A 43 15.80 1.34 6.13
CA ARG A 43 14.52 0.80 6.62
C ARG A 43 13.42 1.85 6.54
N SER A 44 12.17 1.40 6.43
CA SER A 44 11.01 2.29 6.44
C SER A 44 10.80 2.92 7.82
N ALA A 45 10.81 4.24 7.90
CA ALA A 45 10.57 4.96 9.16
C ALA A 45 9.09 5.01 9.57
N ALA A 46 8.17 4.92 8.61
CA ALA A 46 6.72 5.07 8.84
C ALA A 46 5.92 3.77 8.60
N GLY A 47 6.53 2.78 7.93
CA GLY A 47 5.77 1.71 7.28
C GLY A 47 5.10 2.21 5.99
N HIS A 48 4.41 1.31 5.29
CA HIS A 48 3.79 1.62 4.01
C HIS A 48 2.62 0.69 3.68
N MET A 49 1.65 1.22 2.92
CA MET A 49 0.51 0.46 2.41
C MET A 49 0.33 0.79 0.93
N TRP A 50 0.18 -0.25 0.11
CA TRP A 50 -0.04 -0.12 -1.34
C TRP A 50 -0.86 -1.29 -1.86
N TYR A 51 -1.26 -1.21 -3.12
CA TYR A 51 -1.94 -2.30 -3.80
C TYR A 51 -1.22 -2.69 -5.09
N GLN A 52 -1.43 -3.94 -5.51
CA GLN A 52 -1.02 -4.46 -6.79
C GLN A 52 -2.18 -5.18 -7.44
N VAL A 53 -2.41 -4.93 -8.72
CA VAL A 53 -3.39 -5.67 -9.53
C VAL A 53 -2.67 -6.64 -10.45
N SER A 54 -3.27 -7.81 -10.66
CA SER A 54 -2.76 -8.82 -11.57
C SER A 54 -3.87 -9.38 -12.44
N ASP A 55 -3.56 -9.61 -13.71
CA ASP A 55 -4.40 -10.34 -14.66
C ASP A 55 -3.88 -11.77 -14.91
N MET A 56 -3.07 -12.27 -13.97
CA MET A 56 -2.33 -13.54 -13.95
C MET A 56 -1.15 -13.63 -14.93
N GLU A 57 -0.94 -12.62 -15.78
CA GLU A 57 0.19 -12.54 -16.72
C GLU A 57 1.07 -11.33 -16.41
N THR A 58 0.44 -10.23 -16.04
CA THR A 58 1.07 -8.94 -15.71
C THR A 58 0.66 -8.52 -14.31
N GLU A 59 1.54 -7.75 -13.67
CA GLU A 59 1.35 -7.22 -12.33
C GLU A 59 1.68 -5.73 -12.33
N ASN A 60 0.80 -4.90 -11.77
CA ASN A 60 0.98 -3.46 -11.69
C ASN A 60 0.76 -3.00 -10.25
N ALA A 61 1.79 -2.47 -9.61
CA ALA A 61 1.75 -1.95 -8.25
C ALA A 61 1.53 -0.44 -8.25
N PHE A 62 0.85 0.07 -7.24
CA PHE A 62 0.63 1.50 -7.03
C PHE A 62 0.62 1.81 -5.54
N GLY A 63 1.56 2.64 -5.09
CA GLY A 63 1.55 3.20 -3.74
C GLY A 63 2.00 4.64 -3.74
N PHE A 64 1.60 5.39 -2.71
CA PHE A 64 1.78 6.84 -2.66
C PHE A 64 2.70 7.25 -1.52
N ALA A 65 3.76 8.00 -1.84
CA ALA A 65 4.78 8.41 -0.88
C ALA A 65 5.21 9.86 -1.16
N PRO A 66 5.82 10.56 -0.18
CA PRO A 66 6.40 11.87 -0.45
C PRO A 66 7.65 11.72 -1.32
N ILE A 67 7.87 12.63 -2.28
CA ILE A 67 9.08 12.63 -3.13
C ILE A 67 10.34 12.82 -2.29
N LYS A 68 10.28 13.72 -1.32
CA LYS A 68 11.32 13.93 -0.32
C LYS A 68 10.84 13.38 1.01
N SER A 69 11.68 12.63 1.73
CA SER A 69 11.37 12.15 3.07
C SER A 69 10.81 13.28 3.94
N GLY A 70 9.66 13.06 4.55
CA GLY A 70 8.98 14.06 5.36
C GLY A 70 7.51 13.72 5.62
N VAL A 71 6.88 14.47 6.52
CA VAL A 71 5.47 14.29 6.89
C VAL A 71 4.50 15.04 5.97
N THR A 72 5.01 16.00 5.20
CA THR A 72 4.24 16.82 4.26
C THR A 72 5.10 17.19 3.06
N GLY A 73 4.51 17.33 1.87
CA GLY A 73 5.22 17.83 0.68
C GLY A 73 4.61 17.31 -0.62
N ARG A 74 5.29 17.53 -1.74
CA ARG A 74 4.89 16.90 -3.00
C ARG A 74 5.05 15.39 -2.87
N GLY A 75 4.00 14.65 -3.20
CA GLY A 75 3.98 13.20 -3.28
C GLY A 75 4.12 12.70 -4.70
N ILE A 76 4.32 11.39 -4.81
CA ILE A 76 4.41 10.65 -6.05
C ILE A 76 3.78 9.27 -5.87
N VAL A 77 3.13 8.78 -6.91
CA VAL A 77 2.67 7.40 -6.98
C VAL A 77 3.78 6.55 -7.60
N SER A 78 4.29 5.61 -6.82
CA SER A 78 5.34 4.66 -7.19
C SER A 78 4.72 3.39 -7.76
N ILE A 79 5.30 2.88 -8.84
CA ILE A 79 5.01 1.55 -9.41
C ILE A 79 5.98 0.47 -8.94
N TYR A 80 6.95 0.83 -8.09
CA TYR A 80 8.05 -0.04 -7.67
C TYR A 80 7.92 -0.52 -6.22
N ASP A 81 6.82 -0.21 -5.52
CA ASP A 81 6.70 -0.49 -4.08
C ASP A 81 6.80 -1.98 -3.74
N THR A 82 6.36 -2.88 -4.63
CA THR A 82 6.53 -4.33 -4.43
C THR A 82 8.01 -4.77 -4.53
N ILE A 83 8.87 -3.99 -5.21
CA ILE A 83 10.31 -4.24 -5.28
C ILE A 83 11.02 -3.55 -4.10
N ILE A 84 10.65 -2.30 -3.82
CA ILE A 84 11.26 -1.46 -2.79
C ILE A 84 11.04 -2.05 -1.39
N TYR A 85 9.86 -2.57 -1.06
CA TYR A 85 9.60 -3.08 0.29
C TYR A 85 9.89 -4.57 0.37
N GLU A 86 11.00 -4.92 1.02
CA GLU A 86 11.40 -6.31 1.23
C GLU A 86 10.52 -6.99 2.28
N ASN A 87 9.84 -8.08 1.91
CA ASN A 87 9.03 -8.90 2.82
C ASN A 87 8.06 -8.09 3.70
N PRO A 88 7.05 -7.40 3.10
CA PRO A 88 6.08 -6.63 3.88
C PRO A 88 5.39 -7.53 4.90
N TYR A 89 5.21 -7.03 6.12
CA TYR A 89 4.72 -7.83 7.25
C TYR A 89 3.43 -8.59 6.95
N TYR A 90 2.51 -7.97 6.19
CA TYR A 90 1.26 -8.59 5.81
C TYR A 90 0.94 -8.32 4.34
N ALA A 91 0.46 -9.35 3.65
CA ALA A 91 -0.12 -9.24 2.32
C ALA A 91 -1.41 -10.05 2.24
N ARG A 92 -2.44 -9.50 1.59
CA ARG A 92 -3.69 -10.21 1.30
C ARG A 92 -4.00 -10.13 -0.18
N THR A 93 -4.08 -11.28 -0.83
CA THR A 93 -4.52 -11.41 -2.21
C THR A 93 -5.94 -11.96 -2.24
N PHE A 94 -6.76 -11.46 -3.14
CA PHE A 94 -8.06 -12.06 -3.44
C PHE A 94 -8.46 -11.86 -4.90
N GLU A 95 -9.27 -12.79 -5.41
CA GLU A 95 -9.79 -12.71 -6.77
C GLU A 95 -10.84 -11.61 -6.90
N ILE A 96 -10.75 -10.83 -7.96
CA ILE A 96 -11.64 -9.72 -8.28
C ILE A 96 -12.23 -9.87 -9.68
N THR A 97 -13.28 -9.09 -9.98
CA THR A 97 -13.85 -9.07 -11.33
C THR A 97 -12.95 -8.28 -12.27
N HIS A 98 -13.17 -8.44 -13.58
CA HIS A 98 -12.48 -7.63 -14.59
C HIS A 98 -12.75 -6.12 -14.40
N GLU A 99 -13.97 -5.75 -14.01
CA GLU A 99 -14.35 -4.35 -13.77
C GLU A 99 -13.57 -3.76 -12.60
N HIS A 100 -13.43 -4.51 -11.49
CA HIS A 100 -12.60 -4.08 -10.36
C HIS A 100 -11.13 -3.90 -10.79
N TYR A 101 -10.60 -4.85 -11.58
CA TYR A 101 -9.23 -4.78 -12.10
C TYR A 101 -9.03 -3.52 -12.96
N ALA A 102 -9.90 -3.31 -13.94
CA ALA A 102 -9.82 -2.19 -14.86
C ALA A 102 -9.90 -0.84 -14.12
N GLN A 103 -10.79 -0.72 -13.13
CA GLN A 103 -10.95 0.49 -12.33
C GLN A 103 -9.72 0.78 -11.45
N LEU A 104 -9.16 -0.25 -10.80
CA LEU A 104 -7.95 -0.11 -9.99
C LEU A 104 -6.71 0.25 -10.83
N LEU A 105 -6.60 -0.36 -12.02
CA LEU A 105 -5.53 -0.09 -12.97
C LEU A 105 -5.62 1.35 -13.52
N ASP A 106 -6.82 1.78 -13.94
CA ASP A 106 -7.04 3.15 -14.42
C ASP A 106 -6.77 4.18 -13.31
N TYR A 107 -7.27 3.95 -12.09
CA TYR A 107 -7.04 4.84 -10.95
C TYR A 107 -5.54 5.01 -10.67
N GLY A 108 -4.78 3.91 -10.68
CA GLY A 108 -3.34 3.90 -10.47
C GLY A 108 -2.59 4.64 -11.57
N ASN A 109 -2.87 4.32 -12.84
CA ASN A 109 -2.22 4.94 -14.00
C ASN A 109 -2.49 6.45 -14.07
N ARG A 110 -3.73 6.88 -13.85
CA ARG A 110 -4.06 8.32 -13.78
C ARG A 110 -3.27 9.01 -12.67
N ALA A 111 -3.12 8.37 -11.52
CA ALA A 111 -2.40 8.96 -10.41
C ALA A 111 -0.88 9.04 -10.67
N VAL A 112 -0.29 8.05 -11.35
CA VAL A 112 1.09 8.09 -11.86
C VAL A 112 1.29 9.24 -12.84
N ASN A 113 0.31 9.49 -13.72
CA ASN A 113 0.37 10.56 -14.71
C ASN A 113 -0.02 11.96 -14.16
N GLU A 114 -0.30 12.08 -12.86
CA GLU A 114 -0.83 13.32 -12.25
C GLU A 114 -2.18 13.80 -12.84
N GLU A 115 -2.97 12.87 -13.38
CA GLU A 115 -4.27 13.09 -14.04
C GLU A 115 -5.48 12.67 -13.17
N ASN A 116 -5.24 12.30 -11.91
CA ASN A 116 -6.29 11.85 -11.01
C ASN A 116 -6.92 13.05 -10.28
N GLU A 117 -8.05 13.52 -10.80
CA GLU A 117 -8.78 14.67 -10.22
C GLU A 117 -9.31 14.40 -8.79
N ASP A 118 -9.48 13.13 -8.42
CA ASP A 118 -10.04 12.71 -7.12
C ASP A 118 -8.97 12.50 -6.03
N PHE A 119 -7.69 12.68 -6.37
CA PHE A 119 -6.56 12.50 -5.46
C PHE A 119 -5.54 13.64 -5.54
N ASP A 120 -5.43 14.43 -4.47
CA ASP A 120 -4.41 15.45 -4.32
C ASP A 120 -3.02 14.80 -4.17
N LEU A 121 -2.05 15.15 -5.01
CA LEU A 121 -0.68 14.65 -4.89
C LEU A 121 0.16 15.42 -3.87
N ASN A 122 -0.41 16.35 -3.10
CA ASN A 122 0.25 16.92 -1.92
C ASN A 122 0.19 15.94 -0.75
N TYR A 123 1.27 15.19 -0.54
CA TYR A 123 1.40 14.26 0.57
C TYR A 123 1.25 14.97 1.92
N HIS A 124 0.47 14.34 2.80
CA HIS A 124 0.29 14.74 4.18
C HIS A 124 0.08 13.48 5.03
N GLY A 125 1.09 13.05 5.79
CA GLY A 125 1.10 11.74 6.46
C GLY A 125 -0.08 11.44 7.39
N LEU A 126 -0.80 12.47 7.86
CA LEU A 126 -2.01 12.31 8.68
C LEU A 126 -3.36 12.31 7.93
N LYS A 127 -3.40 12.81 6.69
CA LYS A 127 -4.68 13.14 6.00
C LYS A 127 -4.68 12.87 4.49
N ASN A 128 -3.52 12.62 3.91
CA ASN A 128 -3.32 12.29 2.50
C ASN A 128 -2.03 11.46 2.36
N SER A 129 -2.14 10.19 2.73
CA SER A 129 -1.03 9.24 2.90
C SER A 129 -1.16 8.03 1.97
N CYS A 130 -0.20 7.09 2.07
CA CYS A 130 -0.26 5.81 1.37
C CYS A 130 -1.54 5.00 1.69
N ILE A 131 -2.01 5.09 2.94
CA ILE A 131 -3.25 4.45 3.40
C ILE A 131 -4.47 5.08 2.71
N ASP A 132 -4.54 6.41 2.66
CA ASP A 132 -5.66 7.14 2.05
C ASP A 132 -5.74 6.86 0.54
N PHE A 133 -4.59 6.88 -0.13
CA PHE A 133 -4.48 6.54 -1.54
C PHE A 133 -5.01 5.13 -1.82
N THR A 134 -4.53 4.14 -1.06
CA THR A 134 -4.94 2.73 -1.22
C THR A 134 -6.44 2.54 -0.98
N TRP A 135 -6.99 3.15 0.06
CA TRP A 135 -8.43 3.05 0.33
C TRP A 135 -9.29 3.76 -0.71
N LYS A 136 -8.86 4.93 -1.21
CA LYS A 136 -9.57 5.62 -2.29
C LYS A 136 -9.56 4.80 -3.59
N ALA A 137 -8.44 4.17 -3.94
CA ALA A 137 -8.36 3.25 -5.08
C ALA A 137 -9.34 2.08 -4.92
N LEU A 138 -9.33 1.40 -3.78
CA LEU A 138 -10.25 0.28 -3.50
C LEU A 138 -11.72 0.73 -3.56
N ASN A 139 -12.03 1.89 -2.97
CA ASN A 139 -13.37 2.45 -2.97
C ASN A 139 -13.87 2.83 -4.37
N SER A 140 -12.99 3.32 -5.25
CA SER A 140 -13.34 3.64 -6.65
C SER A 140 -13.75 2.37 -7.41
N ALA A 141 -13.13 1.24 -7.09
CA ALA A 141 -13.48 -0.09 -7.60
C ALA A 141 -14.61 -0.79 -6.82
N GLY A 142 -15.26 -0.13 -5.84
CA GLY A 142 -16.33 -0.72 -5.05
C GLY A 142 -15.89 -1.76 -4.01
N LEU A 143 -14.59 -1.95 -3.82
CA LEU A 143 -14.02 -2.85 -2.81
C LEU A 143 -13.96 -2.12 -1.46
N ARG A 144 -14.79 -2.56 -0.50
CA ARG A 144 -14.97 -1.90 0.79
C ARG A 144 -14.77 -2.89 1.94
N PRO A 145 -14.20 -2.44 3.08
CA PRO A 145 -14.17 -3.26 4.29
C PRO A 145 -15.59 -3.55 4.76
N GLU A 146 -15.85 -4.78 5.22
CA GLU A 146 -17.09 -5.07 5.93
C GLU A 146 -17.12 -4.35 7.28
N PHE A 147 -18.33 -4.03 7.73
CA PHE A 147 -18.51 -3.25 8.95
C PHE A 147 -18.17 -4.11 10.18
N ILE A 148 -17.13 -3.74 10.93
CA ILE A 148 -16.70 -4.42 12.15
C ILE A 148 -17.30 -3.66 13.37
N GLY A 149 -18.60 -3.74 13.65
CA GLY A 149 -19.25 -3.07 14.82
C GLY A 149 -20.78 -2.85 14.72
N GLY A 150 -21.46 -2.34 15.75
CA GLY A 150 -22.91 -2.06 15.76
C GLY A 150 -23.32 -0.64 15.33
N GLU A 151 -24.61 -0.29 15.32
CA GLU A 151 -25.14 1.02 14.85
C GLU A 151 -24.57 2.26 15.58
N ALA A 152 -24.17 2.12 16.85
CA ALA A 152 -23.46 3.15 17.61
C ALA A 152 -22.01 3.32 17.12
N ASP A 153 -21.39 2.21 16.69
CA ASP A 153 -20.12 2.23 15.98
C ASP A 153 -20.30 2.79 14.58
N LEU A 154 -21.48 2.75 13.93
CA LEU A 154 -21.72 3.45 12.66
C LEU A 154 -21.73 4.96 12.83
N ILE A 155 -22.31 5.51 13.91
CA ILE A 155 -22.28 6.96 14.15
C ILE A 155 -20.88 7.41 14.59
N ARG A 156 -20.20 6.61 15.42
CA ARG A 156 -18.78 6.82 15.73
C ARG A 156 -17.93 6.68 14.49
N ALA A 157 -18.08 5.64 13.68
CA ALA A 157 -17.34 5.38 12.45
C ALA A 157 -17.70 6.37 11.35
N ARG A 158 -18.90 6.95 11.29
CA ARG A 158 -19.25 8.02 10.33
C ARG A 158 -18.64 9.36 10.76
N LYS A 159 -18.54 9.60 12.06
CA LYS A 159 -17.76 10.70 12.64
C LYS A 159 -16.25 10.46 12.45
N LEU A 160 -15.79 9.23 12.69
CA LEU A 160 -14.46 8.68 12.41
C LEU A 160 -14.23 8.46 10.91
N MET A 161 -15.21 8.62 10.03
CA MET A 161 -15.05 8.54 8.56
C MET A 161 -14.99 9.96 7.98
N ARG A 162 -15.68 10.92 8.61
CA ARG A 162 -15.42 12.36 8.43
C ARG A 162 -14.10 12.79 9.08
N THR A 163 -13.63 12.02 10.05
CA THR A 163 -12.30 12.06 10.64
C THR A 163 -11.64 10.69 10.51
N PHE A 164 -11.67 10.06 9.31
CA PHE A 164 -10.90 8.81 9.07
C PHE A 164 -9.44 9.21 9.03
N GLU A 165 -8.94 9.53 10.21
CA GLU A 165 -7.57 9.47 10.61
C GLU A 165 -7.30 7.98 10.61
N GLY A 166 -6.98 7.43 9.42
CA GLY A 166 -6.48 6.07 9.30
C GLY A 166 -5.55 5.89 10.47
N GLU A 167 -5.84 4.92 11.34
CA GLU A 167 -4.99 4.68 12.50
C GLU A 167 -3.57 4.72 11.95
N MET A 168 -2.76 5.72 12.39
CA MET A 168 -1.49 6.13 11.76
C MET A 168 -0.49 4.98 11.57
N ARG A 169 -0.86 3.78 12.03
CA ARG A 169 -0.14 2.55 12.10
C ARG A 169 -0.73 1.56 11.10
N ILE A 170 0.08 1.19 10.12
CA ILE A 170 -0.14 0.10 9.17
C ILE A 170 -0.79 -1.14 9.82
N LYS A 171 -0.31 -1.54 11.01
CA LYS A 171 -0.80 -2.73 11.73
C LYS A 171 -2.32 -2.72 11.97
N ALA A 172 -2.89 -1.54 12.17
CA ALA A 172 -4.29 -1.40 12.52
C ALA A 172 -5.21 -1.56 11.28
N ASN A 173 -4.70 -1.18 10.11
CA ASN A 173 -5.38 -1.39 8.82
C ASN A 173 -5.49 -2.87 8.42
N ILE A 174 -4.71 -3.78 9.04
CA ILE A 174 -4.78 -5.23 8.75
C ILE A 174 -6.20 -5.76 9.00
N ALA A 175 -6.87 -5.34 10.08
CA ALA A 175 -8.23 -5.81 10.39
C ALA A 175 -9.25 -5.36 9.33
N HIS A 176 -9.13 -4.12 8.86
CA HIS A 176 -9.97 -3.59 7.79
C HIS A 176 -9.69 -4.28 6.45
N VAL A 177 -8.42 -4.49 6.10
CA VAL A 177 -8.04 -5.25 4.90
C VAL A 177 -8.62 -6.65 4.94
N LYS A 178 -8.54 -7.37 6.07
CA LYS A 178 -9.14 -8.70 6.25
C LYS A 178 -10.66 -8.71 6.07
N SER A 179 -11.33 -7.65 6.50
CA SER A 179 -12.80 -7.55 6.43
C SER A 179 -13.35 -7.33 5.02
N ILE A 180 -12.51 -7.02 4.02
CA ILE A 180 -13.01 -6.89 2.64
C ILE A 180 -13.54 -8.25 2.19
N ARG A 181 -14.82 -8.33 1.81
CA ARG A 181 -15.39 -9.55 1.26
C ARG A 181 -14.88 -9.78 -0.16
N PRO A 182 -14.18 -10.88 -0.45
CA PRO A 182 -13.75 -11.18 -1.81
C PRO A 182 -14.99 -11.38 -2.71
N PRO A 183 -15.01 -10.82 -3.93
CA PRO A 183 -16.05 -11.08 -4.93
C PRO A 183 -16.25 -12.58 -5.22
N PHE A 184 -15.18 -13.38 -5.07
CA PHE A 184 -15.21 -14.82 -5.23
C PHE A 184 -14.67 -15.52 -3.97
N PRO A 185 -15.50 -15.76 -2.94
CA PRO A 185 -15.05 -16.29 -1.64
C PRO A 185 -14.34 -17.65 -1.68
N GLU A 186 -14.77 -18.53 -2.57
CA GLU A 186 -14.20 -19.89 -2.73
C GLU A 186 -12.96 -19.92 -3.65
N SER A 187 -12.45 -18.75 -4.05
CA SER A 187 -11.29 -18.67 -4.92
C SER A 187 -10.03 -19.15 -4.23
N ASN A 188 -9.25 -19.98 -4.94
CA ASN A 188 -7.90 -20.35 -4.51
C ASN A 188 -6.88 -19.21 -4.56
N LEU A 189 -7.23 -18.04 -5.13
CA LEU A 189 -6.39 -16.83 -5.08
C LEU A 189 -6.58 -16.04 -3.79
N ASN A 190 -7.59 -16.39 -2.97
CA ASN A 190 -7.81 -15.76 -1.68
C ASN A 190 -6.77 -16.29 -0.68
N VAL A 191 -5.66 -15.57 -0.57
CA VAL A 191 -4.52 -15.96 0.27
C VAL A 191 -4.06 -14.80 1.15
N GLU A 192 -3.57 -15.14 2.33
CA GLU A 192 -2.97 -14.20 3.26
C GLU A 192 -1.57 -14.68 3.62
N VAL A 193 -0.62 -13.76 3.60
CA VAL A 193 0.78 -14.03 3.93
C VAL A 193 1.20 -13.10 5.07
N TYR A 194 1.90 -13.69 6.04
CA TYR A 194 2.57 -12.96 7.11
C TYR A 194 4.07 -13.24 7.02
N HIS A 195 4.86 -12.19 6.94
CA HIS A 195 6.31 -12.27 7.11
C HIS A 195 6.68 -11.99 8.57
N GLU A 196 7.92 -12.30 8.94
CA GLU A 196 8.44 -11.96 10.26
C GLU A 196 8.32 -10.45 10.49
N LYS A 197 7.98 -10.07 11.73
CA LYS A 197 7.94 -8.66 12.08
C LYS A 197 9.38 -8.12 11.96
N PRO A 198 9.60 -6.99 11.26
CA PRO A 198 10.93 -6.41 11.18
C PRO A 198 11.44 -6.07 12.57
N GLU A 199 12.74 -6.34 12.80
CA GLU A 199 13.46 -5.74 13.92
C GLU A 199 13.45 -4.23 13.72
N SER A 200 12.84 -3.51 14.66
CA SER A 200 12.68 -2.06 14.59
C SER A 200 13.20 -1.43 15.88
N ASN A 201 14.06 -0.43 15.70
CA ASN A 201 14.37 0.56 16.71
C ASN A 201 13.94 1.91 16.15
N LEU A 202 12.74 2.35 16.54
CA LEU A 202 12.07 3.52 15.97
C LEU A 202 12.98 4.77 15.92
N PHE A 203 13.82 4.98 16.93
CA PHE A 203 14.76 6.11 16.94
C PHE A 203 15.85 5.97 15.87
N GLU A 204 16.42 4.77 15.71
CA GLU A 204 17.43 4.50 14.68
C GLU A 204 16.81 4.53 13.28
N ASP A 205 15.61 3.97 13.11
CA ASP A 205 14.89 3.91 11.83
C ASP A 205 14.55 5.33 11.31
N ILE A 206 14.06 6.21 12.19
CA ILE A 206 13.80 7.63 11.86
C ILE A 206 15.11 8.35 11.55
N PHE A 207 16.12 8.22 12.42
CA PHE A 207 17.42 8.87 12.22
C PHE A 207 18.07 8.45 10.90
N ILE A 208 17.99 7.17 10.55
CA ILE A 208 18.48 6.64 9.27
C ILE A 208 17.71 7.25 8.10
N ALA A 209 16.37 7.29 8.16
CA ALA A 209 15.55 7.82 7.07
C ALA A 209 15.76 9.32 6.84
N GLU A 210 15.96 10.11 7.91
CA GLU A 210 16.22 11.55 7.85
C GLU A 210 17.63 11.88 7.36
N ASN A 211 18.64 11.07 7.73
CA ASN A 211 20.02 11.31 7.30
C ASN A 211 20.38 10.66 5.96
N ALA A 212 19.49 9.82 5.40
CA ALA A 212 19.63 9.34 4.02
C ALA A 212 19.46 10.46 2.99
N THR A 213 18.83 11.58 3.35
CA THR A 213 18.66 12.75 2.45
C THR A 213 19.82 13.75 2.49
N VAL A 214 20.86 13.51 3.29
CA VAL A 214 22.03 14.39 3.43
C VAL A 214 23.25 13.75 2.75
N SER A 215 23.20 13.56 1.44
CA SER A 215 24.42 13.27 0.67
C SER A 215 24.42 13.79 -0.76
N ASP A 216 23.59 14.78 -1.10
CA ASP A 216 23.57 15.37 -2.46
C ASP A 216 23.93 16.86 -2.51
N GLU A 217 24.69 17.34 -1.51
CA GLU A 217 25.42 18.61 -1.60
C GLU A 217 26.93 18.36 -1.44
N SER A 218 27.58 17.77 -2.44
CA SER A 218 29.01 18.03 -2.70
C SER A 218 29.50 17.41 -4.03
N VAL A 219 29.21 18.06 -5.15
CA VAL A 219 30.16 18.08 -6.28
C VAL A 219 30.17 19.50 -6.84
N PHE A 220 31.35 20.12 -6.78
CA PHE A 220 31.68 21.42 -7.36
C PHE A 220 31.53 21.44 -8.88
#